data_AF-Q0F3F0-F1
#
_entry.id   AF-Q0F3F0-F1
#
_cell.length_a   1.000
_cell.length_b   1.000
_cell.length_c   1.000
_cell.angle_alpha   90.00
_cell.angle_beta   90.00
_cell.angle_gamma   90.00
#
_symmetry.space_group_name_H-M   'P 1'
#
loop_
_entity.id
_entity.type
_entity.pdbx_description
1 polymer ?
#
loop_
_entity_poly.entity_id
_entity_poly.type
_entity_poly.pdbx_seq_one_letter_code
_entity_poly.pdbx_strand_id
1 'polypeptide(L)' 'MPAHIKASLLGNSLSVPIKMGRLALGTWQGIWLGEHRNHGGAREIIVTLHGESPAFDI' A
#
# COMPACT_ATOMS: atom_id res chain seq x y z
N MET A 1 22.69 -1.24 -6.75
CA MET A 1 22.57 -2.57 -6.11
C MET A 1 21.90 -2.54 -4.73
N PRO A 2 22.36 -1.80 -3.70
CA PRO A 2 21.77 -1.89 -2.35
C PRO A 2 20.26 -1.58 -2.27
N ALA A 3 19.79 -0.60 -3.03
CA ALA A 3 18.37 -0.24 -3.09
C ALA A 3 17.47 -1.38 -3.60
N HIS A 4 17.96 -2.20 -4.55
CA HIS A 4 17.20 -3.32 -5.09
C HIS A 4 17.05 -4.44 -4.05
N ILE A 5 18.12 -4.73 -3.30
CA ILE A 5 18.08 -5.71 -2.22
C ILE A 5 17.07 -5.28 -1.14
N LYS A 6 17.09 -4.01 -0.73
CA LYS A 6 16.13 -3.48 0.26
C LYS A 6 14.68 -3.58 -0.23
N ALA A 7 14.42 -3.21 -1.48
CA ALA A 7 13.08 -3.28 -2.06
C ALA A 7 12.55 -4.73 -2.14
N SER A 8 13.41 -5.68 -2.49
CA SER A 8 13.02 -7.10 -2.52
C SER A 8 12.78 -7.68 -1.12
N LEU A 9 13.54 -7.25 -0.11
CA LEU A 9 13.42 -7.75 1.26
C LEU A 9 12.24 -7.13 2.03
N LEU A 10 12.03 -5.82 1.91
CA LEU A 10 10.95 -5.11 2.59
C LEU A 10 9.59 -5.28 1.88
N GLY A 11 9.62 -5.68 0.61
CA GLY A 11 8.44 -5.76 -0.23
C GLY A 11 8.18 -4.47 -1.00
N ASN A 12 7.54 -4.60 -2.16
CA ASN A 12 7.15 -3.49 -3.03
C ASN A 12 5.63 -3.31 -3.13
N SER A 13 4.86 -4.17 -2.47
CA SER A 13 3.40 -4.17 -2.48
C SER A 13 2.86 -4.64 -1.14
N LEU A 14 1.61 -4.29 -0.86
CA LEU A 14 0.91 -4.63 0.36
C LEU A 14 -0.58 -4.82 0.06
N SER A 15 -1.20 -5.76 0.76
CA SER A 15 -2.65 -5.95 0.75
C SER A 15 -3.22 -5.42 2.06
N VAL A 16 -4.13 -4.47 1.97
CA VAL A 16 -4.76 -3.84 3.14
C VAL A 16 -6.26 -4.08 3.09
N PRO A 17 -6.85 -4.69 4.13
CA PRO A 17 -8.29 -4.90 4.19
C PRO A 17 -9.03 -3.56 4.25
N ILE A 18 -10.20 -3.51 3.62
CA ILE A 18 -11.09 -2.36 3.64
C ILE A 18 -12.37 -2.78 4.35
N LYS A 19 -12.78 -2.00 5.35
CA LYS A 19 -14.00 -2.23 6.12
C LYS A 19 -14.80 -0.94 6.20
N MET A 20 -16.08 -0.99 5.83
CA MET A 20 -16.99 0.16 5.86
C MET A 20 -16.40 1.39 5.13
N GLY A 21 -15.82 1.17 3.95
CA GLY A 21 -15.23 2.24 3.13
C GLY A 21 -13.93 2.85 3.67
N ARG A 22 -13.30 2.25 4.70
CA ARG A 22 -12.03 2.72 5.27
C ARG A 22 -10.98 1.63 5.30
N LEU A 23 -9.71 2.00 5.15
CA LEU A 23 -8.59 1.07 5.37
C LEU A 23 -8.62 0.59 6.83
N ALA A 24 -8.61 -0.72 7.03
CA ALA A 24 -8.66 -1.34 8.36
C ALA A 24 -7.26 -1.40 8.98
N LEU A 25 -6.67 -0.23 9.24
CA LEU A 25 -5.38 -0.10 9.90
C LEU A 25 -5.54 -0.10 11.43
N GLY A 26 -4.59 -0.73 12.12
CA GLY A 26 -4.45 -0.59 13.57
C GLY A 26 -3.91 0.80 13.95
N THR A 27 -4.03 1.17 15.23
CA THR A 27 -3.66 2.50 15.78
C THR A 27 -2.25 2.96 15.39
N TRP A 28 -1.31 2.03 15.24
CA TRP A 28 0.10 2.30 14.94
C TRP A 28 0.53 1.87 13.53
N GLN A 29 -0.40 1.40 12.69
CA GLN A 29 -0.09 1.00 11.33
C GLN A 29 -0.16 2.22 10.40
N GLY A 30 0.89 2.37 9.59
CA GLY A 30 0.96 3.35 8.52
C GLY A 30 1.40 2.69 7.21
N ILE A 31 1.02 3.28 6.09
CA ILE A 31 1.47 2.86 4.76
C ILE A 31 2.59 3.80 4.32
N TRP A 32 3.73 3.23 3.94
CA TRP A 32 4.95 3.99 3.63
C TRP A 32 5.48 3.64 2.25
N LEU A 33 5.89 4.67 1.51
CA LEU A 33 6.70 4.52 0.29
C LEU A 33 8.19 4.60 0.67
N GLY A 34 8.87 3.47 0.67
CA GLY A 34 10.30 3.40 0.94
C GLY A 34 11.15 3.74 -0.29
N GLU A 35 11.55 5.01 -0.47
CA GLU A 35 12.58 5.34 -1.47
C GLU A 35 13.97 4.98 -0.95
N HIS A 36 14.60 3.99 -1.57
CA HIS A 36 15.90 3.48 -1.11
C HIS A 36 17.11 4.05 -1.84
N ARG A 37 16.92 4.94 -2.84
CA ARG A 37 18.02 5.63 -3.52
C ARG A 37 18.24 7.00 -2.89
N ASN A 38 19.51 7.38 -2.74
CA ASN A 38 19.89 8.71 -2.27
C ASN A 38 19.40 9.82 -3.21
N HIS A 39 19.32 9.52 -4.51
CA HIS A 39 18.77 10.39 -5.54
C HIS A 39 17.58 9.70 -6.21
N GLY A 40 16.42 9.79 -5.57
CA GLY A 40 15.17 9.28 -6.11
C GLY A 40 14.50 10.28 -7.06
N GLY A 41 13.85 9.78 -8.11
CA GLY A 41 12.89 10.56 -8.91
C GLY A 41 11.43 10.39 -8.44
N ALA A 42 10.48 10.89 -9.23
CA ALA A 42 9.04 10.68 -9.02
C ALA A 42 8.65 9.18 -9.03
N ARG A 43 7.66 8.82 -8.22
CA ARG A 43 7.12 7.45 -8.13
C ARG A 43 5.65 7.45 -8.47
N GLU A 44 5.23 6.34 -9.07
CA GLU A 44 3.84 6.03 -9.31
C GLU A 44 3.45 4.86 -8.39
N ILE A 45 2.28 4.96 -7.78
CA ILE A 45 1.72 3.92 -6.92
C ILE A 45 0.40 3.50 -7.55
N ILE A 46 0.27 2.21 -7.83
CA ILE A 46 -0.96 1.61 -8.35
C ILE A 46 -1.74 1.03 -7.17
N VAL A 47 -3.01 1.40 -7.06
CA VAL A 47 -3.94 0.85 -6.07
C VAL A 47 -5.04 0.12 -6.80
N THR A 48 -5.22 -1.15 -6.47
CA THR A 48 -6.33 -1.97 -6.98
C THR A 48 -7.28 -2.28 -5.85
N LEU A 49 -8.56 -1.96 -6.04
CA LEU A 49 -9.62 -2.22 -5.07
C LEU A 49 -10.45 -3.41 -5.54
N HIS A 50 -10.62 -4.40 -4.66
CA HIS A 50 -11.43 -5.58 -4.91
C HIS A 50 -12.36 -5.81 -3.73
N GLY A 51 -13.65 -5.99 -4.01
CA GLY A 51 -14.69 -6.19 -3.01
C GLY A 51 -16.08 -5.91 -3.59
N GLU A 52 -17.08 -6.00 -2.73
CA GLU A 52 -18.48 -5.74 -3.08
C GLU A 52 -18.88 -4.34 -2.62
N SER A 53 -19.76 -3.69 -3.39
CA SER A 53 -20.45 -2.50 -2.89
C SER A 53 -21.40 -2.93 -1.76
N PRO A 54 -21.58 -2.11 -0.71
CA PRO A 54 -22.65 -2.36 0.24
C PRO A 54 -23.95 -2.47 -0.55
N ALA A 55 -24.67 -3.59 -0.40
CA ALA A 55 -26.02 -3.69 -0.91
C ALA A 55 -26.81 -2.58 -0.21
N PHE A 56 -27.16 -1.53 -0.97
CA PHE A 56 -28.24 -0.66 -0.58
C PHE A 56 -29.50 -1.47 -0.86
N ASP A 57 -29.91 -2.29 0.10
CA ASP A 57 -31.23 -2.87 0.11
C ASP A 57 -32.23 -1.71 0.23
N ILE A 58 -32.87 -1.37 -0.89
CA ILE A 58 -34.01 -0.45 -0.97
C ILE A 58 -35.27 -1.24 -0.64
#